data_AF-A0A977QWJ8-F1
#
_entry.id   AF-A0A977QWJ8-F1
#
_cell.length_a   1.000
_cell.length_b   1.000
_cell.length_c   1.000
_cell.angle_alpha   90.00
_cell.angle_beta   90.00
_cell.angle_gamma   90.00
#
_symmetry.space_group_name_H-M   'P 1'
#
loop_
_entity.id
_entity.type
_entity.pdbx_description
1 polymer ?
#
loop_
_entity_poly.entity_id
_entity_poly.type
_entity_poly.pdbx_seq_one_letter_code
_entity_poly.pdbx_strand_id
1 'polypeptide(L)'
;PFLEEFITPIVKATKKDKEISFYSLPEFEEWKRDTENHHTYNIKYYKGLGTSTSKEAKEYFQNMERHRIRFKYVGPTDDHHIELAFSKKGADQRKEWLTSHMDEVKRRKEIGLQERYLYTKDTKAVTYSDFVNLELVLFSNGDNV
;
A
#
# COMPACT_ATOMS: atom_id res chain seq x y z
N PRO A 1 0.66 1.31 -21.38
CA PRO A 1 -0.14 0.68 -20.30
C PRO A 1 -1.62 1.07 -20.44
N PHE A 2 -2.54 0.12 -20.34
CA PHE A 2 -3.98 0.38 -20.41
C PHE A 2 -4.56 0.82 -19.06
N LEU A 3 -4.07 0.24 -17.94
CA LEU A 3 -4.48 0.56 -16.58
C LEU A 3 -3.37 1.32 -15.83
N GLU A 4 -3.73 2.41 -15.17
CA GLU A 4 -2.89 3.18 -14.26
C GLU A 4 -3.72 3.53 -13.02
N GLU A 5 -3.04 3.73 -11.90
CA GLU A 5 -3.62 4.12 -10.61
C GLU A 5 -3.03 5.44 -10.15
N PHE A 6 -3.88 6.25 -9.51
CA PHE A 6 -3.48 7.48 -8.85
C PHE A 6 -3.57 7.30 -7.33
N ILE A 7 -2.42 7.27 -6.67
CA ILE A 7 -2.33 7.10 -5.21
C ILE A 7 -2.22 8.46 -4.52
N THR A 8 -2.78 8.57 -3.31
CA THR A 8 -2.61 9.73 -2.42
C THR A 8 -2.06 9.27 -1.07
N PRO A 9 -1.33 10.12 -0.33
CA PRO A 9 -0.80 9.72 0.96
C PRO A 9 -1.93 9.39 1.94
N ILE A 10 -1.69 8.36 2.76
CA ILE A 10 -2.63 7.91 3.79
C ILE A 10 -2.33 8.55 5.15
N VAL A 11 -1.09 9.01 5.36
CA VAL A 11 -0.65 9.71 6.57
C VAL A 11 0.28 10.84 6.15
N LYS A 12 0.13 11.99 6.81
CA LYS A 12 1.10 13.09 6.75
C LYS A 12 1.60 13.43 8.15
N ALA A 13 2.92 13.61 8.28
CA ALA A 13 3.57 14.12 9.47
C ALA A 13 4.12 15.52 9.18
N THR A 14 3.66 16.53 9.93
CA THR A 14 4.05 17.93 9.73
C THR A 14 4.72 18.49 10.98
N LYS A 15 5.87 19.14 10.83
CA LYS A 15 6.57 19.86 11.90
C LYS A 15 7.18 21.15 11.35
N LYS A 16 6.61 22.29 11.73
CA LYS A 16 6.94 23.61 11.15
C LYS A 16 6.81 23.53 9.62
N ASP A 17 7.87 23.84 8.89
CA ASP A 17 7.90 23.84 7.42
C ASP A 17 8.25 22.47 6.80
N LYS A 18 8.43 21.43 7.62
CA LYS A 18 8.68 20.07 7.14
C LYS A 18 7.38 19.27 7.09
N GLU A 19 7.03 18.78 5.91
CA GLU A 19 5.94 17.83 5.70
C GLU A 19 6.49 16.53 5.11
N ILE A 20 6.09 15.41 5.68
CA ILE A 20 6.43 14.06 5.22
C ILE A 20 5.13 13.32 4.92
N SER A 21 5.03 12.73 3.75
CA SER A 21 3.85 12.02 3.26
C SER A 21 4.15 10.53 3.14
N PHE A 22 3.31 9.70 3.74
CA PHE A 22 3.42 8.25 3.74
C PHE A 22 2.24 7.64 2.97
N TYR A 23 2.52 6.65 2.15
CA TYR A 23 1.54 6.03 1.24
C TYR A 23 1.19 4.60 1.66
N SER A 24 1.85 4.09 2.70
CA SER A 24 1.46 2.87 3.39
C SER A 24 1.64 3.03 4.91
N LEU A 25 0.89 2.25 5.70
CA LEU A 25 1.01 2.29 7.16
C LEU A 25 2.36 1.73 7.63
N PRO A 26 2.88 0.64 7.04
CA PRO A 26 4.20 0.15 7.41
C PRO A 26 5.30 1.21 7.20
N GLU A 27 5.29 1.97 6.08
CA GLU A 27 6.24 3.06 5.83
C GLU A 27 6.20 4.13 6.95
N PHE A 28 5.00 4.47 7.42
CA PHE A 28 4.82 5.42 8.52
C PHE A 28 5.32 4.88 9.86
N GLU A 29 5.04 3.61 10.17
CA GLU A 29 5.50 2.98 11.41
C GLU A 29 7.02 2.78 11.43
N GLU A 30 7.63 2.50 10.28
CA GLU A 30 9.09 2.50 10.12
C GLU A 30 9.67 3.88 10.42
N TRP A 31 9.11 4.94 9.82
CA TRP A 31 9.55 6.30 10.10
C TRP A 31 9.42 6.67 11.58
N LYS A 32 8.33 6.29 12.25
CA LYS A 32 8.14 6.53 13.69
C LYS A 32 9.21 5.83 14.53
N ARG A 33 9.48 4.55 14.25
CA ARG A 33 10.50 3.76 14.96
C ARG A 33 11.89 4.36 14.80
N ASP A 34 12.19 4.85 13.60
CA ASP A 34 13.53 5.33 13.26
C ASP A 34 13.73 6.83 13.56
N THR A 35 12.67 7.54 14.00
CA THR A 35 12.70 8.98 14.30
C THR A 35 12.40 9.24 15.78
N GLU A 36 13.42 9.39 16.62
CA GLU A 36 13.28 9.57 18.07
C GLU A 36 12.29 10.67 18.50
N ASN A 37 12.28 11.80 17.78
CA ASN A 37 11.39 12.93 18.06
C ASN A 37 10.06 12.90 17.28
N HIS A 38 9.64 11.75 16.76
CA HIS A 38 8.40 11.61 15.98
C HIS A 38 7.18 12.18 16.70
N HIS A 39 7.14 12.09 18.04
CA HIS A 39 6.06 12.61 18.90
C HIS A 39 5.89 14.14 18.83
N THR A 40 6.86 14.86 18.28
CA THR A 40 6.78 16.33 18.08
C THR A 40 6.14 16.74 16.75
N TYR A 41 5.80 15.78 15.89
CA TYR A 41 5.14 16.02 14.61
C TYR A 41 3.62 15.98 14.79
N ASN A 42 2.90 16.85 14.08
CA ASN A 42 1.46 16.75 13.93
C ASN A 42 1.15 15.64 12.91
N ILE A 43 0.43 14.60 13.33
CA ILE A 43 0.10 13.44 12.50
C ILE A 43 -1.35 13.55 12.04
N LYS A 44 -1.56 13.58 10.71
CA LYS A 44 -2.89 13.60 10.11
C LYS A 44 -3.10 12.34 9.27
N TYR A 45 -4.21 11.63 9.53
CA TYR A 45 -4.62 10.44 8.79
C TYR A 45 -5.64 10.81 7.71
N TYR A 46 -5.41 10.35 6.49
CA TYR A 46 -6.24 10.57 5.31
C TYR A 46 -7.01 9.29 5.00
N LYS A 47 -8.14 9.12 5.69
CA LYS A 47 -8.96 7.89 5.60
C LYS A 47 -9.83 7.81 4.35
N GLY A 48 -9.93 8.90 3.59
CA GLY A 48 -10.66 8.95 2.34
C GLY A 48 -10.26 10.14 1.50
N LEU A 49 -10.59 10.11 0.21
CA LEU A 49 -10.19 11.16 -0.72
C LEU A 49 -10.77 12.54 -0.35
N GLY A 50 -11.94 12.58 0.29
CA GLY A 50 -12.55 13.82 0.80
C GLY A 50 -11.78 14.48 1.95
N THR A 51 -10.79 13.82 2.55
CA THR A 51 -9.90 14.43 3.57
C THR A 51 -8.86 15.36 2.93
N SER A 52 -8.56 15.17 1.63
CA SER A 52 -7.64 16.04 0.89
C SER A 52 -8.33 17.34 0.48
N THR A 53 -7.63 18.44 0.68
CA THR A 53 -8.09 19.77 0.25
C THR A 53 -7.86 19.99 -1.24
N SER A 54 -8.57 20.93 -1.86
CA SER A 54 -8.34 21.30 -3.26
C SER A 54 -6.92 21.82 -3.52
N LYS A 55 -6.25 22.36 -2.50
CA LYS A 55 -4.84 22.77 -2.58
C LYS A 55 -3.94 21.54 -2.71
N GLU A 56 -4.09 20.57 -1.82
CA GLU A 56 -3.33 19.32 -1.85
C GLU A 56 -3.58 18.54 -3.15
N ALA A 57 -4.82 18.50 -3.64
CA ALA A 57 -5.12 17.87 -4.92
C ALA A 57 -4.26 18.48 -6.05
N LYS A 58 -4.17 19.82 -6.13
CA LYS A 58 -3.32 20.49 -7.12
C LYS A 58 -1.83 20.11 -6.97
N GLU A 59 -1.33 20.03 -5.74
CA GLU A 59 0.04 19.59 -5.45
C GLU A 59 0.28 18.15 -5.92
N TYR A 60 -0.68 17.25 -5.73
CA TYR A 60 -0.59 15.87 -6.19
C TYR A 60 -0.52 15.78 -7.73
N PHE A 61 -1.37 16.53 -8.43
CA PHE A 61 -1.34 16.59 -9.90
C PHE A 61 -0.07 17.25 -10.44
N GLN A 62 0.52 18.20 -9.71
CA GLN A 62 1.83 18.78 -10.06
C GLN A 62 2.97 17.77 -9.93
N ASN A 63 2.88 16.82 -8.98
CA ASN A 63 3.84 15.74 -8.80
C ASN A 63 3.33 14.41 -9.37
N MET A 64 2.82 14.44 -10.61
CA MET A 64 2.20 13.27 -11.26
C MET A 64 3.08 12.01 -11.22
N GLU A 65 4.41 12.15 -11.29
CA GLU A 65 5.31 10.99 -11.25
C GLU A 65 5.32 10.23 -9.91
N ARG A 66 5.02 10.90 -8.80
CA ARG A 66 4.92 10.24 -7.47
C ARG A 66 3.56 9.58 -7.28
N HIS A 67 2.52 10.18 -7.86
CA HIS A 67 1.13 9.77 -7.65
C HIS A 67 0.63 8.77 -8.69
N ARG A 68 1.23 8.73 -9.89
CA ARG A 68 0.85 7.79 -10.94
C ARG A 68 1.65 6.51 -10.85
N ILE A 69 0.95 5.40 -10.62
CA ILE A 69 1.49 4.05 -10.64
C ILE A 69 0.95 3.31 -11.87
N ARG A 70 1.85 2.73 -12.65
CA ARG A 70 1.47 1.97 -13.85
C ARG A 70 1.28 0.50 -13.52
N PHE A 71 0.22 -0.11 -14.01
CA PHE A 71 0.11 -1.57 -13.99
C PHE A 71 0.91 -2.16 -15.13
N LYS A 72 1.78 -3.12 -14.79
CA LYS A 72 2.59 -3.88 -15.74
C LYS A 72 2.15 -5.34 -15.70
N TYR A 73 1.61 -5.81 -16.81
CA TYR A 73 1.42 -7.23 -17.04
C TYR A 73 2.77 -7.89 -17.34
N VAL A 74 3.11 -8.95 -16.61
CA VAL A 74 4.38 -9.69 -16.75
C VAL A 74 4.20 -11.14 -17.18
N GLY A 75 2.97 -11.60 -17.41
CA GLY A 75 2.68 -12.92 -17.98
C GLY A 75 1.66 -13.74 -17.19
N PRO A 76 1.61 -15.07 -17.41
CA PRO A 76 0.57 -15.95 -16.88
C PRO A 76 0.41 -15.95 -15.35
N THR A 77 1.46 -15.59 -14.61
CA THR A 77 1.40 -15.45 -13.15
C THR A 77 0.43 -14.35 -12.73
N ASP A 78 0.34 -13.26 -13.49
CA ASP A 78 -0.63 -12.19 -13.24
C ASP A 78 -2.06 -12.66 -13.48
N ASP A 79 -2.29 -13.40 -14.57
CA ASP A 79 -3.61 -13.98 -14.87
C ASP A 79 -4.06 -14.90 -13.74
N HIS A 80 -3.16 -15.75 -13.25
CA HIS A 80 -3.44 -16.68 -12.17
C HIS A 80 -3.81 -15.96 -10.86
N HIS A 81 -3.10 -14.88 -10.48
CA HIS A 81 -3.42 -14.15 -9.25
C HIS A 81 -4.74 -13.38 -9.36
N ILE A 82 -5.06 -12.85 -10.54
CA ILE A 82 -6.38 -12.24 -10.77
C ILE A 82 -7.49 -13.29 -10.69
N GLU A 83 -7.29 -14.48 -11.27
CA GLU A 83 -8.25 -15.57 -11.17
C GLU A 83 -8.41 -16.06 -9.72
N LEU A 84 -7.31 -16.24 -8.98
CA LEU A 84 -7.32 -16.58 -7.54
C LEU A 84 -8.20 -15.60 -6.75
N ALA A 85 -7.99 -14.30 -6.96
CA ALA A 85 -8.68 -13.25 -6.23
C ALA A 85 -10.19 -13.21 -6.53
N PHE A 86 -10.61 -13.37 -7.79
CA PHE A 86 -11.98 -13.06 -8.21
C PHE A 86 -12.80 -14.26 -8.70
N SER A 87 -12.19 -15.42 -8.95
CA SER A 87 -12.91 -16.60 -9.41
C SER A 87 -13.88 -17.08 -8.34
N LYS A 88 -15.16 -17.22 -8.72
CA LYS A 88 -16.20 -17.78 -7.84
C LYS A 88 -15.88 -19.21 -7.39
N LYS A 89 -15.07 -19.95 -8.17
CA LYS A 89 -14.67 -21.33 -7.86
C LYS A 89 -13.40 -21.41 -7.00
N GLY A 90 -12.67 -20.31 -6.82
CA GLY A 90 -11.39 -20.26 -6.09
C GLY A 90 -11.52 -20.07 -4.58
N ALA A 91 -12.66 -20.39 -3.97
CA ALA A 91 -12.90 -20.10 -2.55
C ALA A 91 -11.90 -20.80 -1.62
N ASP A 92 -11.60 -22.07 -1.87
CA ASP A 92 -10.64 -22.82 -1.05
C ASP A 92 -9.19 -22.36 -1.29
N GLN A 93 -8.83 -22.05 -2.54
CA GLN A 93 -7.52 -21.47 -2.86
C GLN A 93 -7.32 -20.11 -2.16
N ARG A 94 -8.36 -19.28 -2.05
CA ARG A 94 -8.28 -18.02 -1.29
C ARG A 94 -8.08 -18.24 0.20
N LYS A 95 -8.66 -19.29 0.80
CA LYS A 95 -8.39 -19.61 2.21
C LYS A 95 -6.90 -19.94 2.40
N GLU A 96 -6.36 -20.82 1.56
CA GLU A 96 -4.93 -21.17 1.60
C GLU A 96 -4.02 -19.95 1.38
N TRP A 97 -4.38 -19.10 0.42
CA TRP A 97 -3.68 -17.85 0.14
C TRP A 97 -3.66 -16.89 1.33
N LEU A 98 -4.81 -16.65 1.97
CA LEU A 98 -4.92 -15.78 3.14
C LEU A 98 -4.16 -16.36 4.34
N THR A 99 -4.29 -17.67 4.60
CA THR A 99 -3.51 -18.35 5.65
C THR A 99 -2.02 -18.21 5.40
N SER A 100 -1.56 -18.45 4.17
CA SER A 100 -0.15 -18.32 3.79
C SER A 100 0.37 -16.89 4.00
N HIS A 101 -0.44 -15.89 3.65
CA HIS A 101 -0.10 -14.48 3.88
C HIS A 101 0.02 -14.17 5.39
N MET A 102 -0.95 -14.61 6.20
CA MET A 102 -0.92 -14.41 7.66
C MET A 102 0.30 -15.08 8.30
N ASP A 103 0.63 -16.29 7.89
CA ASP A 103 1.81 -17.02 8.35
C ASP A 103 3.11 -16.33 7.93
N GLU A 104 3.19 -15.78 6.71
CA GLU A 104 4.33 -14.97 6.28
C GLU A 104 4.49 -13.73 7.15
N VAL A 105 3.43 -12.94 7.36
CA VAL A 105 3.46 -11.72 8.17
C VAL A 105 3.92 -12.04 9.60
N LYS A 106 3.37 -13.10 10.20
CA LYS A 106 3.75 -13.56 11.54
C LYS A 106 5.23 -13.96 11.58
N ARG A 107 5.67 -14.80 10.64
CA ARG A 107 7.06 -15.27 10.56
C ARG A 107 8.03 -14.10 10.45
N ARG A 108 7.77 -13.14 9.55
CA ARG A 108 8.63 -11.96 9.35
C ARG A 108 8.79 -11.16 10.64
N LYS A 109 7.69 -10.96 11.37
CA LYS A 109 7.70 -10.28 12.66
C LYS A 109 8.55 -11.00 13.71
N GLU A 110 8.45 -12.33 13.79
CA GLU A 110 9.21 -13.15 14.74
C GLU A 110 10.73 -13.08 14.49
N ILE A 111 11.16 -12.98 13.24
CA ILE A 111 12.58 -12.86 12.86
C ILE A 111 13.05 -11.41 12.70
N GLY A 112 12.22 -10.43 13.07
CA GLY A 112 12.57 -9.00 13.02
C GLY A 112 12.71 -8.42 11.61
N LEU A 113 12.14 -9.08 10.59
CA LEU A 113 12.09 -8.53 9.23
C LEU A 113 10.95 -7.53 9.07
N GLN A 114 11.19 -6.50 8.27
CA GLN A 114 10.19 -5.52 7.88
C GLN A 114 9.07 -6.16 7.05
N GLU A 115 7.87 -5.62 7.21
CA GLU A 115 6.70 -5.96 6.40
C GLU A 115 6.92 -5.52 4.94
N ARG A 116 6.37 -6.27 3.99
CA ARG A 116 6.38 -5.85 2.58
C ARG A 116 5.15 -5.00 2.31
N TYR A 117 5.38 -3.86 1.67
CA TYR A 117 4.31 -2.94 1.29
C TYR A 117 4.58 -2.33 -0.07
N LEU A 118 3.52 -1.88 -0.72
CA LEU A 118 3.59 -1.14 -1.99
C LEU A 118 3.77 0.35 -1.74
N TYR A 119 4.05 1.08 -2.82
CA TYR A 119 4.08 2.55 -2.85
C TYR A 119 5.23 3.21 -2.10
N THR A 120 6.36 2.52 -2.00
CA THR A 120 7.63 3.15 -1.61
C THR A 120 7.97 4.30 -2.58
N LYS A 121 8.87 5.19 -2.16
CA LYS A 121 9.22 6.42 -2.89
C LYS A 121 9.56 6.20 -4.38
N ASP A 122 10.16 5.06 -4.70
CA ASP A 122 10.67 4.75 -6.03
C ASP A 122 9.71 3.87 -6.86
N THR A 123 8.56 3.49 -6.31
CA THR A 123 7.54 2.73 -7.05
C THR A 123 6.95 3.59 -8.18
N LYS A 124 7.18 3.17 -9.43
CA LYS A 124 6.57 3.78 -10.64
C LYS A 124 5.62 2.83 -11.37
N ALA A 125 5.73 1.54 -11.08
CA ALA A 125 4.90 0.50 -11.63
C ALA A 125 4.75 -0.63 -10.63
N VAL A 126 3.63 -1.33 -10.71
CA VAL A 126 3.32 -2.55 -9.95
C VAL A 126 2.85 -3.62 -10.92
N THR A 127 3.13 -4.89 -10.59
CA THR A 127 2.53 -6.01 -11.33
C THR A 127 1.16 -6.34 -10.76
N TYR A 128 0.32 -7.05 -11.53
CA TYR A 128 -0.97 -7.50 -11.00
C TYR A 128 -0.77 -8.51 -9.87
N SER A 129 0.24 -9.38 -9.98
CA SER A 129 0.62 -10.30 -8.90
C SER A 129 1.03 -9.58 -7.62
N ASP A 130 1.83 -8.50 -7.71
CA ASP A 130 2.21 -7.71 -6.54
C ASP A 130 1.00 -7.00 -5.93
N PHE A 131 0.16 -6.38 -6.74
CA PHE A 131 -1.08 -5.74 -6.27
C PHE A 131 -1.97 -6.73 -5.53
N VAL A 132 -2.22 -7.92 -6.11
CA VAL A 132 -3.04 -8.94 -5.46
C VAL A 132 -2.43 -9.37 -4.13
N ASN A 133 -1.14 -9.72 -4.11
CA ASN A 133 -0.51 -10.33 -2.95
C ASN A 133 0.00 -9.35 -1.87
N LEU A 134 0.08 -8.05 -2.15
CA LEU A 134 0.59 -7.06 -1.21
C LEU A 134 -0.42 -5.97 -0.83
N GLU A 135 -1.52 -5.83 -1.58
CA GLU A 135 -2.57 -4.85 -1.27
C GLU A 135 -3.97 -5.45 -1.22
N LEU A 136 -4.41 -6.17 -2.25
CA LEU A 136 -5.75 -6.75 -2.26
C LEU A 136 -5.95 -7.75 -1.11
N VAL A 137 -4.89 -8.50 -0.78
CA VAL A 137 -4.87 -9.42 0.37
C VAL A 137 -5.18 -8.71 1.70
N LEU A 138 -4.77 -7.45 1.87
CA LEU A 138 -5.02 -6.68 3.08
C LEU A 138 -6.50 -6.36 3.22
N PHE A 139 -7.16 -5.99 2.11
CA PHE A 139 -8.60 -5.81 2.07
C PHE A 139 -9.33 -7.12 2.37
N SER A 140 -8.93 -8.22 1.74
CA SER A 140 -9.56 -9.54 1.98
C SER A 140 -9.42 -10.00 3.43
N ASN A 141 -8.28 -9.75 4.08
CA ASN A 141 -8.11 -10.03 5.51
C ASN A 141 -8.97 -9.12 6.38
N GLY A 142 -9.08 -7.84 6.05
CA GLY A 142 -9.92 -6.88 6.78
C GLY A 142 -11.42 -7.19 6.71
N ASP A 143 -11.90 -7.76 5.60
CA ASP A 143 -13.31 -8.18 5.42
C ASP A 143 -13.66 -9.45 6.23
N ASN A 144 -12.65 -10.24 6.61
CA ASN A 144 -12.84 -11.44 7.44
C ASN A 144 -12.91 -11.15 8.95
N VAL A 145 -12.65 -9.90 9.38
CA VAL A 145 -12.61 -9.48 10.79
C VAL A 145 -13.94 -8.89 11.25
#